data_AF-A0A231HGS7-F1
#
_entry.id   AF-A0A231HGS7-F1
#
_cell.length_a   1.000
_cell.length_b   1.000
_cell.length_c   1.000
_cell.angle_alpha   90.00
_cell.angle_beta   90.00
_cell.angle_gamma   90.00
#
_symmetry.space_group_name_H-M   'P 1'
#
loop_
_entity.id
_entity.type
_entity.pdbx_description
1 polymer ?
#
loop_
_entity_poly.entity_id
_entity_poly.type
_entity_poly.pdbx_seq_one_letter_code
_entity_poly.pdbx_strand_id
1 'polypeptide(L)'
;MNYQQAKQQAEHARQLSQALSRELQAFPRGPLGLVPDHIKFSAPYQELKARYDTAFAQERHANAYLVKHFKAELQQERRERYAQVHSSSMQTVTETEEPRPSPSPRG
;
A
#
# COMPACT_ATOMS: atom_id res chain seq x y z
N MET A 1 23.36 -8.54 -5.70
CA MET A 1 22.37 -7.44 -5.76
C MET A 1 22.58 -6.56 -4.55
N ASN A 2 22.63 -5.23 -4.71
CA ASN A 2 22.70 -4.30 -3.56
C ASN A 2 21.28 -3.94 -3.05
N TYR A 3 21.19 -3.23 -1.93
CA TYR A 3 19.91 -2.86 -1.32
C TYR A 3 19.00 -2.05 -2.25
N GLN A 4 19.54 -1.05 -2.94
CA GLN A 4 18.77 -0.18 -3.85
C GLN A 4 18.21 -0.97 -5.04
N GLN A 5 19.01 -1.84 -5.63
CA GLN A 5 18.58 -2.73 -6.71
C GLN A 5 17.50 -3.70 -6.24
N ALA A 6 17.66 -4.28 -5.04
CA ALA A 6 16.67 -5.18 -4.44
C ALA A 6 15.34 -4.47 -4.20
N LYS A 7 15.40 -3.22 -3.72
CA LYS A 7 14.24 -2.37 -3.52
C LYS A 7 13.55 -2.00 -4.83
N GLN A 8 14.31 -1.63 -5.86
CA GLN A 8 13.76 -1.35 -7.19
C GLN A 8 13.05 -2.56 -7.78
N GLN A 9 13.61 -3.77 -7.64
CA GLN A 9 12.95 -5.00 -8.10
C GLN A 9 11.66 -5.28 -7.33
N ALA A 10 11.65 -5.11 -6.01
CA ALA A 10 10.45 -5.28 -5.21
C ALA A 10 9.36 -4.24 -5.54
N GLU A 11 9.74 -2.98 -5.73
CA GLU A 11 8.82 -1.92 -6.16
C GLU A 11 8.25 -2.19 -7.56
N HIS A 12 9.07 -2.65 -8.51
CA HIS A 12 8.59 -3.04 -9.84
C HIS A 12 7.59 -4.19 -9.76
N ALA A 13 7.91 -5.25 -8.99
CA ALA A 13 7.00 -6.38 -8.81
C ALA A 13 5.68 -5.95 -8.14
N ARG A 14 5.75 -5.04 -7.16
CA ARG A 14 4.58 -4.44 -6.50
C ARG A 14 3.74 -3.60 -7.46
N GLN A 15 4.35 -2.79 -8.33
CA GLN A 15 3.62 -1.98 -9.30
C GLN A 15 2.85 -2.87 -10.28
N LEU A 16 3.48 -3.94 -10.76
CA LEU A 16 2.83 -4.93 -11.63
C LEU A 16 1.67 -5.64 -10.93
N SER A 17 1.87 -6.14 -9.71
CA SER A 17 0.81 -6.81 -8.96
C SER A 17 -0.37 -5.87 -8.68
N GLN A 18 -0.10 -4.61 -8.35
CA GLN A 18 -1.12 -3.59 -8.12
C GLN A 18 -1.90 -3.22 -9.39
N ALA A 19 -1.23 -3.08 -10.53
CA ALA A 19 -1.89 -2.80 -11.81
C ALA A 19 -2.90 -3.92 -12.16
N LEU A 20 -2.44 -5.17 -12.10
CA LEU A 20 -3.27 -6.35 -12.37
C LEU A 20 -4.38 -6.52 -11.33
N SER A 21 -4.12 -6.16 -10.07
CA SER A 21 -5.15 -6.16 -9.02
C SER A 21 -6.27 -5.16 -9.32
N ARG A 22 -5.93 -3.96 -9.80
CA ARG A 22 -6.92 -2.95 -10.19
C ARG A 22 -7.77 -3.42 -11.36
N GLU A 23 -7.15 -4.05 -12.36
CA GLU A 23 -7.88 -4.65 -13.48
C GLU A 23 -8.82 -5.78 -13.01
N LEU A 24 -8.37 -6.64 -12.07
CA LEU A 24 -9.24 -7.68 -11.48
C LEU A 24 -10.40 -7.09 -10.68
N GLN A 25 -10.19 -5.94 -10.04
CA GLN A 25 -11.23 -5.24 -9.29
C GLN A 25 -12.27 -4.55 -10.19
N ALA A 26 -11.95 -4.31 -11.46
CA ALA A 26 -12.88 -3.74 -12.43
C ALA A 26 -13.98 -4.71 -12.88
N PHE A 27 -13.80 -6.03 -12.67
CA PHE A 27 -14.86 -7.00 -12.92
C PHE A 27 -16.04 -6.78 -11.97
N PRO A 28 -17.29 -6.93 -12.45
CA PRO A 28 -18.45 -6.66 -11.63
C PRO A 28 -18.53 -7.65 -10.48
N ARG A 29 -18.97 -7.15 -9.33
CA ARG A 29 -19.09 -7.92 -8.09
C ARG A 29 -20.56 -8.11 -7.76
N GLY A 30 -20.87 -9.27 -7.22
CA GLY A 30 -22.20 -9.55 -6.68
C GLY A 30 -22.45 -8.78 -5.37
N PRO A 31 -23.68 -8.87 -4.83
CA PRO A 31 -24.08 -8.18 -3.60
C PRO A 31 -23.20 -8.47 -2.38
N LEU A 32 -22.55 -9.63 -2.34
CA LEU A 32 -21.64 -10.05 -1.27
C LEU A 32 -20.18 -9.65 -1.52
N GLY A 33 -19.91 -8.83 -2.54
CA GLY A 33 -18.55 -8.41 -2.90
C GLY A 33 -17.70 -9.49 -3.59
N LEU A 34 -18.30 -10.63 -3.94
CA LEU A 34 -17.65 -11.72 -4.67
C LEU A 34 -17.86 -11.58 -6.18
N VAL A 35 -16.87 -11.98 -6.97
CA VAL A 35 -17.04 -12.08 -8.43
C VAL A 35 -18.03 -13.21 -8.75
N PRO A 36 -19.07 -12.98 -9.57
CA PRO A 36 -20.01 -14.01 -9.99
C PRO A 36 -19.32 -15.17 -10.72
N ASP A 37 -19.86 -16.38 -10.57
CA ASP A 37 -19.23 -17.59 -11.11
C ASP A 37 -19.12 -17.58 -12.64
N HIS A 38 -20.13 -17.11 -13.36
CA HIS A 38 -20.08 -17.00 -14.82
C HIS A 38 -18.93 -16.10 -15.32
N ILE A 39 -18.48 -15.15 -14.50
CA ILE A 39 -17.32 -14.29 -14.80
C ILE A 39 -16.02 -14.99 -14.39
N LYS A 40 -15.99 -15.64 -13.23
CA LYS A 40 -14.81 -16.42 -12.80
C LYS A 40 -14.43 -17.52 -13.79
N PHE A 41 -15.41 -18.12 -14.45
CA PHE A 41 -15.20 -19.14 -15.47
C PHE A 41 -14.97 -18.56 -16.87
N SER A 42 -15.03 -17.24 -17.05
CA SER A 42 -14.71 -16.61 -18.32
C SER A 42 -13.20 -16.60 -18.56
N ALA A 43 -12.80 -16.83 -19.82
CA ALA A 43 -11.41 -16.74 -20.27
C ALA A 43 -10.70 -15.42 -19.86
N PRO A 44 -11.30 -14.21 -20.05
CA PRO A 44 -10.61 -12.97 -19.71
C PRO A 44 -10.30 -12.85 -18.21
N TYR A 45 -11.22 -13.31 -17.35
CA TYR A 45 -10.97 -13.29 -15.91
C TYR A 45 -9.87 -14.27 -15.50
N GLN A 46 -9.89 -15.50 -16.04
CA GLN A 46 -8.90 -16.52 -15.70
C GLN A 46 -7.49 -16.12 -16.15
N GLU A 47 -7.36 -15.58 -17.36
CA GLU A 47 -6.09 -15.09 -17.88
C GLU A 47 -5.52 -13.97 -17.00
N LEU A 48 -6.34 -12.97 -16.68
CA LEU A 48 -5.91 -11.88 -15.82
C LEU A 48 -5.56 -12.36 -14.42
N LYS A 49 -6.35 -13.29 -13.87
CA LYS A 49 -6.10 -13.88 -12.56
C LYS A 49 -4.77 -14.64 -12.52
N ALA A 50 -4.46 -15.42 -13.56
CA ALA A 50 -3.18 -16.13 -13.67
C ALA A 50 -1.98 -15.16 -13.77
N ARG A 51 -2.13 -14.07 -14.54
CA ARG A 51 -1.11 -13.01 -14.62
C ARG A 51 -0.90 -12.35 -13.27
N TYR A 52 -1.98 -11.99 -12.58
CA TYR A 52 -1.93 -11.42 -11.23
C TYR A 52 -1.23 -12.35 -10.24
N ASP A 53 -1.59 -13.64 -10.24
CA ASP A 53 -1.03 -14.62 -9.31
C ASP A 53 0.48 -14.79 -9.52
N THR A 54 0.93 -14.75 -10.78
CA THR A 54 2.35 -14.77 -11.14
C THR A 54 3.07 -13.51 -10.63
N ALA A 55 2.52 -12.32 -10.91
CA ALA A 55 3.10 -11.05 -10.44
C ALA A 55 3.14 -10.96 -8.92
N PHE A 56 2.08 -11.42 -8.24
CA PHE A 56 2.01 -11.45 -6.79
C PHE A 56 2.99 -12.46 -6.18
N ALA A 57 3.20 -13.62 -6.82
CA ALA A 57 4.24 -14.54 -6.42
C ALA A 57 5.63 -13.89 -6.51
N GLN A 58 5.93 -13.20 -7.61
CA GLN A 58 7.18 -12.45 -7.78
C GLN A 58 7.37 -11.39 -6.70
N GLU A 59 6.32 -10.62 -6.38
CA GLU A 59 6.34 -9.64 -5.29
C GLU A 59 6.68 -10.30 -3.95
N ARG A 60 6.02 -11.43 -3.61
CA ARG A 60 6.31 -12.17 -2.37
C ARG A 60 7.76 -12.65 -2.32
N HIS A 61 8.30 -13.17 -3.43
CA HIS A 61 9.68 -13.61 -3.51
C HIS A 61 10.67 -12.45 -3.34
N ALA A 62 10.44 -11.32 -4.01
CA ALA A 62 11.28 -10.14 -3.89
C ALA A 62 11.27 -9.58 -2.45
N ASN A 63 10.10 -9.51 -1.82
CA ASN A 63 9.96 -9.09 -0.43
C ASN A 63 10.65 -10.05 0.55
N ALA A 64 10.50 -11.36 0.34
CA ALA A 64 11.19 -12.36 1.16
C ALA A 64 12.72 -12.23 1.05
N TYR A 65 13.24 -11.98 -0.16
CA TYR A 65 14.66 -11.72 -0.39
C TYR A 65 15.14 -10.46 0.35
N LEU A 66 14.40 -9.35 0.22
CA LEU A 66 14.71 -8.10 0.91
C LEU A 66 14.77 -8.27 2.43
N VAL A 67 13.77 -8.92 3.03
CA VAL A 67 13.72 -9.14 4.47
C VAL A 67 14.84 -10.07 4.94
N LYS A 68 15.22 -11.06 4.13
CA LYS A 68 16.29 -12.01 4.46
C LYS A 68 17.68 -11.39 4.38
N HIS A 69 17.94 -10.58 3.36
CA HIS A 69 19.29 -10.08 3.05
C HIS A 69 19.56 -8.65 3.54
N PHE A 70 18.52 -7.82 3.69
CA PHE A 70 18.65 -6.39 4.02
C PHE A 70 17.75 -5.96 5.17
N LYS A 71 17.66 -6.82 6.19
CA LYS A 71 16.79 -6.59 7.36
C LYS A 71 17.15 -5.31 8.10
N ALA A 72 18.44 -5.02 8.27
CA ALA A 72 18.92 -3.88 9.04
C ALA A 72 18.57 -2.56 8.34
N GLU A 73 18.83 -2.50 7.04
CA GLU A 73 18.54 -1.37 6.16
C GLU A 73 17.03 -1.11 6.10
N LEU A 74 16.22 -2.17 5.95
CA LEU A 74 14.76 -2.07 6.02
C LEU A 74 14.25 -1.52 7.35
N GLN A 75 14.85 -1.95 8.46
CA GLN A 75 14.46 -1.46 9.78
C GLN A 75 14.83 0.01 9.96
N GLN A 76 16.02 0.41 9.54
CA GLN A 76 16.45 1.79 9.60
C GLN A 76 15.52 2.69 8.78
N GLU A 77 15.25 2.33 7.51
CA GLU A 77 14.34 3.12 6.67
C GLU A 77 12.94 3.22 7.29
N ARG A 78 12.42 2.13 7.88
CA ARG A 78 11.13 2.16 8.57
C ARG A 78 11.15 3.12 9.75
N ARG A 79 12.20 3.08 10.60
CA ARG A 79 12.33 4.00 11.75
C ARG A 79 12.37 5.46 11.29
N GLU A 80 13.15 5.76 10.26
CA GLU A 80 13.24 7.11 9.67
C GLU A 80 11.88 7.57 9.16
N ARG A 81 11.14 6.71 8.46
CA ARG A 81 9.78 7.00 7.99
C ARG A 81 8.81 7.26 9.13
N TYR A 82 8.84 6.43 10.19
CA TYR A 82 7.99 6.63 11.36
C TYR A 82 8.32 7.94 12.10
N ALA A 83 9.61 8.28 12.22
CA ALA A 83 10.04 9.53 12.83
C ALA A 83 9.50 10.74 12.04
N GLN A 84 9.62 10.73 10.71
CA GLN A 84 9.12 11.82 9.85
C GLN A 84 7.61 12.02 9.96
N VAL A 85 6.83 10.93 9.93
CA VAL A 85 5.37 10.99 10.05
C VAL A 85 4.95 11.51 11.43
N HIS A 86 5.64 11.07 12.48
CA HIS A 86 5.35 11.52 13.85
C HIS A 86 5.69 13.00 14.06
N SER A 87 6.83 13.46 13.56
CA SER A 87 7.20 14.88 13.59
C SER A 87 6.23 15.76 12.80
N SER A 88 5.75 15.30 11.64
CA SER A 88 4.79 16.05 10.82
C SER A 88 3.40 16.14 11.48
N SER A 89 2.97 15.06 12.16
CA SER A 89 1.69 15.03 12.88
C SER A 89 1.68 15.94 14.13
N MET A 90 2.83 16.11 14.79
CA MET A 90 2.97 16.99 15.96
C MET A 90 2.95 18.49 15.59
N GLN A 91 3.43 18.87 14.40
CA GLN A 91 3.40 20.27 13.95
C GLN A 91 1.98 20.76 13.62
N THR A 92 1.10 19.88 13.15
CA THR A 92 -0.29 20.26 12.82
C THR A 92 -1.17 20.55 14.03
N VAL A 93 -0.79 20.11 15.24
CA VAL A 93 -1.60 20.30 16.45
C VAL A 93 -1.28 21.63 17.15
N THR A 94 -0.09 22.20 16.94
CA THR A 94 0.35 23.43 17.62
C THR A 94 -0.08 24.74 16.94
N GLU A 95 -0.73 24.67 15.77
CA GLU A 95 -1.08 25.87 14.98
C GLU A 95 -2.57 26.26 15.05
N THR A 96 -3.40 25.53 15.81
CA THR A 96 -4.83 25.84 16.01
C THR A 96 -5.15 26.23 17.46
N GLU A 97 -4.34 27.10 18.06
CA GLU A 97 -4.70 27.78 19.31
C GLU A 97 -5.12 29.23 19.00
N GLU A 98 -6.26 29.36 18.34
CA GLU A 98 -6.95 30.64 18.19
C GLU A 98 -7.52 31.03 19.57
N PRO A 99 -7.18 32.20 20.14
CA PRO A 99 -7.66 32.58 21.46
C PRO A 99 -9.18 32.77 21.41
N ARG A 100 -9.92 31.88 22.09
CA ARG A 100 -11.38 31.98 22.19
C ARG A 100 -11.75 33.34 22.80
N PRO A 101 -12.61 34.15 22.15
CA PRO A 101 -13.06 35.40 22.74
C PRO A 101 -13.84 35.11 24.01
N SER A 102 -13.44 35.78 25.09
CA SER A 102 -14.06 35.73 26.42
C SER A 102 -15.57 36.01 26.35
N PRO A 103 -16.42 35.22 27.01
CA PRO A 103 -17.85 35.50 27.04
C PRO A 103 -18.11 36.79 27.81
N SER A 104 -18.65 37.79 27.11
CA SER A 104 -19.05 39.07 27.73
C SER A 104 -20.18 38.84 28.75
N PRO A 105 -20.14 39.52 29.91
CA PRO A 105 -21.19 39.40 30.92
C PRO A 105 -22.47 40.06 30.41
N ARG A 106 -23.59 39.32 30.45
CA ARG A 106 -24.92 39.89 30.17
C ARG A 106 -25.29 40.83 31.32
N GLY A 107 -25.57 42.09 30.98
CA GLY A 107 -26.29 43.04 31.84
C GLY A 107 -27.77 42.75 31.89
#